data_AF-A0A6P7GYY0-F1
#
_entry.id   AF-A0A6P7GYY0-F1
#
_cell.length_a   1.000
_cell.length_b   1.000
_cell.length_c   1.000
_cell.angle_alpha   90.00
_cell.angle_beta   90.00
_cell.angle_gamma   90.00
#
_symmetry.space_group_name_H-M   'P 1'
#
loop_
_entity.id
_entity.type
_entity.pdbx_description
1 polymer ?
#
loop_
_entity_poly.entity_id
_entity_poly.type
_entity_poly.pdbx_seq_one_letter_code
_entity_poly.pdbx_strand_id
1 'polypeptide(L)' 'MSGLSLEEQWKNFKFAHNKEYTDEEEPRRLEIFKENLQKIEEHNKKFEAGEVTYQMGVNKFADLTSEEMSQFRGFKPREK' A
#
# COMPACT_ATOMS: atom_id res chain seq x y z
N MET A 1 -14.28 -17.83 -1.12
CA MET A 1 -13.31 -16.76 -1.39
C MET A 1 -12.01 -17.15 -0.71
N SER A 2 -11.16 -17.93 -1.38
CA SER A 2 -9.81 -18.19 -0.88
C SER A 2 -9.03 -16.87 -0.99
N GLY A 3 -9.08 -16.07 0.07
CA GLY A 3 -8.22 -14.91 0.20
C GLY A 3 -6.78 -15.39 0.15
N LEU A 4 -6.01 -14.89 -0.80
CA LEU A 4 -4.56 -15.15 -0.86
C LEU A 4 -3.96 -14.79 0.50
N SER A 5 -3.07 -15.65 1.00
CA SER A 5 -2.32 -15.36 2.22
C SER A 5 -1.50 -14.06 2.07
N LEU A 6 -1.14 -13.44 3.19
CA LEU A 6 -0.30 -12.23 3.18
C LEU A 6 1.01 -12.47 2.41
N GLU A 7 1.59 -13.67 2.53
CA GLU A 7 2.81 -14.04 1.81
C GLU A 7 2.60 -14.12 0.29
N GLU A 8 1.47 -14.67 -0.17
CA GLU A 8 1.14 -14.72 -1.59
C GLU A 8 0.85 -13.33 -2.15
N GLN A 9 0.12 -12.50 -1.40
CA GLN A 9 -0.12 -11.11 -1.78
C GLN A 9 1.19 -10.31 -1.85
N TRP A 10 2.10 -10.54 -0.91
CA TRP A 10 3.42 -9.92 -0.91
C TRP A 10 4.28 -10.36 -2.10
N LYS A 11 4.33 -11.66 -2.39
CA LYS A 11 5.04 -12.19 -3.57
C LYS A 11 4.46 -11.63 -4.87
N ASN A 12 3.15 -11.61 -5.00
CA ASN A 12 2.46 -11.05 -6.17
C ASN A 12 2.72 -9.56 -6.33
N PHE A 13 2.71 -8.80 -5.23
CA PHE A 13 3.04 -7.38 -5.22
C PHE A 13 4.47 -7.13 -5.70
N LYS A 14 5.45 -7.87 -5.16
CA LYS A 14 6.86 -7.75 -5.56
C LYS A 14 7.03 -8.04 -7.05
N PHE A 15 6.40 -9.11 -7.53
CA PHE A 15 6.45 -9.50 -8.94
C PHE A 15 5.77 -8.47 -9.85
N ALA A 16 4.54 -8.04 -9.52
CA ALA A 16 3.76 -7.11 -10.33
C ALA A 16 4.38 -5.71 -10.43
N HIS A 17 5.16 -5.30 -9.43
CA HIS A 17 5.78 -3.98 -9.37
C HIS A 17 7.30 -3.99 -9.48
N ASN A 18 7.92 -5.13 -9.80
CA ASN A 18 9.37 -5.33 -9.89
C ASN A 18 10.10 -4.76 -8.65
N LYS A 19 9.65 -5.14 -7.46
CA LYS A 19 10.25 -4.72 -6.19
C LYS A 19 11.26 -5.75 -5.72
N GLU A 20 12.45 -5.26 -5.40
CA GLU A 20 13.53 -6.01 -4.76
C GLU A 20 13.92 -5.29 -3.48
N TYR A 21 14.10 -6.04 -2.40
CA TYR A 21 14.48 -5.52 -1.09
C TYR A 21 15.63 -6.37 -0.55
N THR A 22 16.46 -5.78 0.31
CA THR A 22 17.45 -6.54 1.07
C THR A 22 16.79 -7.26 2.24
N ASP A 23 17.48 -8.26 2.81
CA ASP A 23 16.99 -9.01 3.98
C ASP A 23 16.72 -8.10 5.20
N GLU A 24 17.40 -6.96 5.28
CA GLU A 24 17.24 -5.96 6.34
C GLU A 24 16.01 -5.07 6.11
N GLU A 25 15.68 -4.77 4.85
CA GLU A 25 14.56 -3.90 4.48
C GLU A 25 13.23 -4.66 4.34
N GLU A 26 13.27 -5.92 3.92
CA GLU A 26 12.09 -6.72 3.63
C GLU A 26 11.10 -6.80 4.81
N PRO A 27 11.52 -7.03 6.08
CA PRO A 27 10.59 -7.08 7.21
C PRO A 27 9.81 -5.77 7.39
N ARG A 28 10.50 -4.63 7.28
CA ARG A 28 9.89 -3.31 7.41
C ARG A 28 8.93 -3.04 6.26
N ARG A 29 9.31 -3.38 5.03
CA ARG A 29 8.48 -3.17 3.83
C ARG A 29 7.24 -4.06 3.84
N LEU A 30 7.37 -5.29 4.33
CA LEU A 30 6.24 -6.21 4.55
C LEU A 30 5.25 -5.67 5.59
N GLU A 31 5.74 -5.10 6.69
CA GLU A 31 4.90 -4.51 7.72
C GLU A 31 4.06 -3.34 7.17
N ILE A 32 4.71 -2.42 6.44
CA ILE A 32 4.02 -1.30 5.77
C ILE A 32 2.98 -1.80 4.76
N PHE A 33 3.34 -2.83 3.98
CA PHE A 33 2.42 -3.45 3.03
C PHE A 33 1.19 -4.06 3.70
N LYS A 34 1.39 -4.75 4.83
CA LYS A 34 0.29 -5.31 5.63
C LYS A 34 -0.64 -4.23 6.15
N GLU A 35 -0.11 -3.13 6.69
CA GLU A 35 -0.93 -2.01 7.16
C GLU A 35 -1.73 -1.38 6.03
N ASN A 36 -1.11 -1.19 4.87
CA ASN A 36 -1.79 -0.60 3.71
C ASN A 36 -2.85 -1.54 3.13
N LEU A 37 -2.64 -2.86 3.14
CA LEU A 37 -3.66 -3.84 2.80
C LEU A 37 -4.88 -3.76 3.73
N GLN A 38 -4.65 -3.66 5.04
CA GLN A 38 -5.74 -3.51 6.01
C GLN A 38 -6.55 -2.24 5.75
N LYS A 39 -5.87 -1.11 5.48
CA LYS A 39 -6.53 0.15 5.11
C LYS A 39 -7.37 0.02 3.82
N ILE A 40 -6.85 -0.69 2.82
CA ILE A 40 -7.57 -0.96 1.57
C ILE A 40 -8.82 -1.79 1.84
N GLU A 41 -8.70 -2.86 2.63
CA GLU A 41 -9.82 -3.74 2.97
C GLU A 41 -10.90 -2.98 3.75
N GLU A 42 -10.52 -2.21 4.76
CA GLU A 42 -11.45 -1.37 5.53
C GLU A 42 -12.15 -0.32 4.67
N HIS A 43 -11.41 0.33 3.75
CA HIS A 43 -11.99 1.30 2.84
C HIS A 43 -12.98 0.64 1.87
N ASN A 44 -12.65 -0.53 1.34
CA ASN A 44 -13.53 -1.26 0.43
C ASN A 44 -14.78 -1.80 1.14
N LYS A 45 -14.68 -2.18 2.42
CA LYS A 45 -15.87 -2.48 3.25
C LYS A 45 -16.79 -1.26 3.39
N LYS A 46 -16.23 -0.07 3.60
CA LYS A 46 -17.01 1.19 3.62
C LYS A 46 -17.64 1.49 2.26
N PHE A 47 -16.95 1.17 1.16
CA PHE A 47 -17.49 1.33 -0.18
C PHE A 47 -18.69 0.40 -0.40
N GLU A 48 -18.58 -0.87 -0.01
CA GLU A 48 -19.68 -1.83 -0.08
C GLU A 48 -20.87 -1.41 0.80
N ALA A 49 -20.62 -0.74 1.93
CA ALA A 49 -21.64 -0.13 2.78
C ALA A 49 -22.23 1.17 2.20
N GLY A 50 -21.69 1.70 1.10
CA GLY A 50 -22.14 2.96 0.48
C GLY A 50 -21.68 4.23 1.22
N GLU A 51 -20.74 4.13 2.16
CA GLU A 51 -20.22 5.28 2.93
C GLU A 51 -19.17 6.09 2.15
N VAL A 52 -18.49 5.45 1.19
CA VAL A 52 -17.50 6.08 0.32
C VAL A 52 -17.82 5.77 -1.14
N THR A 53 -17.41 6.66 -2.05
CA THR A 53 -17.77 6.60 -3.48
C THR A 53 -16.72 5.95 -4.36
N TYR A 54 -15.61 5.49 -3.78
CA TYR A 54 -14.52 4.86 -4.51
C TYR A 54 -13.98 3.65 -3.77
N GLN A 55 -13.28 2.78 -4.50
CA GLN A 55 -12.56 1.64 -3.96
C GLN A 55 -11.06 1.92 -4.01
N MET A 56 -10.33 1.32 -3.07
CA MET A 56 -8.88 1.30 -3.06
C MET A 56 -8.36 -0.05 -3.58
N GLY A 57 -7.16 -0.02 -4.15
CA GLY A 57 -6.47 -1.21 -4.62
C GLY A 57 -4.97 -1.13 -4.30
N VAL A 58 -4.34 -2.30 -4.28
CA VAL A 58 -2.89 -2.41 -4.13
C VAL A 58 -2.22 -1.76 -5.33
N ASN A 59 -1.27 -0.87 -5.07
CA ASN A 59 -0.52 -0.16 -6.09
C ASN A 59 0.97 -0.13 -5.72
N LYS A 60 1.82 0.37 -6.62
CA LYS A 60 3.30 0.42 -6.47
C LYS A 60 3.84 1.16 -5.23
N PHE A 61 2.97 1.86 -4.50
CA PHE A 61 3.28 2.60 -3.28
C PHE A 61 2.70 1.92 -2.02
N ALA A 62 2.15 0.70 -2.14
CA ALA A 62 1.60 -0.04 -1.02
C ALA A 62 2.66 -0.44 0.01
N ASP A 63 3.95 -0.40 -0.32
CA ASP A 63 5.09 -0.65 0.56
C ASP A 63 5.71 0.63 1.16
N LEU A 64 5.10 1.79 0.91
CA LEU A 64 5.56 3.09 1.40
C LEU A 64 4.64 3.63 2.49
N THR A 65 5.23 4.36 3.44
CA THR A 65 4.45 5.14 4.40
C THR A 65 3.88 6.40 3.75
N SER A 66 2.89 7.02 4.40
CA SER A 66 2.32 8.30 3.96
C SER A 66 3.38 9.40 3.87
N GLU A 67 4.35 9.40 4.80
CA GLU A 67 5.47 10.33 4.85
C GLU A 67 6.43 10.10 3.68
N GLU A 68 6.80 8.85 3.41
CA GLU A 68 7.64 8.50 2.26
C GLU A 68 6.95 8.88 0.95
N MET A 69 5.64 8.60 0.83
CA MET A 69 4.86 8.95 -0.33
C MET A 69 4.73 10.47 -0.53
N SER A 70 4.76 11.25 0.56
CA SER A 70 4.76 12.72 0.50
C SER A 70 6.03 13.28 -0.14
N GLN A 71 7.18 12.61 -0.03
CA GLN A 71 8.42 13.04 -0.66
C GLN A 71 8.36 12.99 -2.19
N PHE A 72 7.51 12.11 -2.75
CA PHE A 72 7.25 12.06 -4.18
C PHE A 72 6.28 13.15 -4.66
N ARG A 73 5.62 13.86 -3.73
CA ARG A 73 4.76 14.99 -4.07
C ARG A 73 5.66 16.22 -4.12
N GLY A 74 5.97 16.68 -5.33
CA GLY A 74 6.81 17.87 -5.59
C GLY A 74 6.22 19.21 -5.12
N PHE A 75 5.39 19.22 -4.09
CA PHE A 75 4.81 20.42 -3.51
C PHE A 75 5.89 21.20 -2.77
N LYS A 76 6.35 22.30 -3.36
CA LYS A 76 7.19 23.29 -2.70
C LYS A 76 6.29 24.43 -2.20
N PRO A 77 6.13 24.63 -0.88
CA PRO A 77 5.38 25.78 -0.38
C PRO A 77 6.05 27.06 -0.88
N ARG A 78 5.26 27.99 -1.42
CA ARG A 78 5.75 29.28 -1.91
C ARG A 78 6.24 30.10 -0.71
N GLU A 79 7.54 30.38 -0.65
CA GLU A 79 8.10 31.35 0.29
C GLU A 79 7.49 32.74 0.01
N LYS A 80 7.06 33.43 1.06
CA LYS A 80 6.45 34.77 0.97
C LYS A 80 7.52 35.85 0.99
#